data_AF-A0A511MA73-F1
#
_entry.id   AF-A0A511MA73-F1
#
_cell.length_a   1.000
_cell.length_b   1.000
_cell.length_c   1.000
_cell.angle_alpha   90.00
_cell.angle_beta   90.00
_cell.angle_gamma   90.00
#
_symmetry.space_group_name_H-M   'P 1'
#
loop_
_entity.id
_entity.type
_entity.pdbx_description
1 polymer ?
#
loop_
_entity_poly.entity_id
_entity_poly.type
_entity_poly.pdbx_seq_one_letter_code
_entity_poly.pdbx_strand_id
1 'polypeptide(L)'
;MVRCALEVLDRHRPVAQLGHIADPAVVSVVRTVIKGGFVPGAELGTAVLRRVDVVMVNGAAAEVCASYDRGHRHFALAARIARTRAGWRLTALRVL
;
A
#
# COMPACT_ATOMS: atom_id res chain seq x y z
N MET A 1 -0.67 2.02 -7.98
CA MET A 1 0.16 1.86 -6.77
C MET A 1 -0.57 1.13 -5.64
N VAL A 2 -1.73 1.64 -5.18
CA VAL A 2 -2.50 1.04 -4.07
C VAL A 2 -2.83 -0.44 -4.28
N ARG A 3 -3.37 -0.81 -5.45
CA ARG A 3 -3.67 -2.21 -5.78
C ARG A 3 -2.46 -3.13 -5.67
N CYS A 4 -1.32 -2.73 -6.24
CA CYS A 4 -0.07 -3.49 -6.15
C CYS A 4 0.39 -3.66 -4.69
N ALA A 5 0.25 -2.61 -3.86
CA ALA A 5 0.56 -2.71 -2.43
C ALA A 5 -0.35 -3.72 -1.72
N LEU A 6 -1.67 -3.71 -1.97
CA LEU A 6 -2.60 -4.70 -1.40
C LEU A 6 -2.28 -6.13 -1.87
N GLU A 7 -2.04 -6.33 -3.16
CA GLU A 7 -1.67 -7.65 -3.71
C GLU A 7 -0.36 -8.19 -3.12
N VAL A 8 0.60 -7.30 -2.83
CA VAL A 8 1.86 -7.67 -2.15
C VAL A 8 1.62 -8.01 -0.68
N LEU A 9 0.78 -7.24 0.03
CA LEU A 9 0.38 -7.54 1.41
C LEU A 9 -0.33 -8.90 1.51
N ASP A 10 -1.15 -9.24 0.52
CA ASP A 10 -1.87 -10.52 0.41
C ASP A 10 -1.01 -11.68 -0.12
N ARG A 11 0.28 -11.44 -0.37
CA ARG A 11 1.22 -12.42 -0.96
C ARG A 11 0.81 -12.94 -2.34
N HIS A 12 -0.15 -12.30 -3.01
CA HIS A 12 -0.52 -12.59 -4.40
C HIS A 12 0.54 -12.09 -5.39
N ARG A 13 1.39 -11.15 -4.96
CA ARG A 13 2.46 -10.57 -5.78
C ARG A 13 3.79 -10.55 -5.03
N PRO A 14 4.94 -10.81 -5.69
CA PRO A 14 6.24 -10.72 -5.06
C PRO A 14 6.55 -9.30 -4.57
N VAL A 15 7.08 -9.17 -3.36
CA VAL A 15 7.49 -7.87 -2.78
C VAL A 15 8.53 -7.13 -3.62
N ALA A 16 9.29 -7.84 -4.47
CA ALA A 16 10.22 -7.24 -5.42
C ALA A 16 9.52 -6.28 -6.40
N GLN A 17 8.28 -6.57 -6.79
CA GLN A 17 7.53 -5.73 -7.71
C GLN A 17 7.10 -4.40 -7.08
N LEU A 18 6.98 -4.36 -5.75
CA LEU A 18 6.76 -3.12 -5.02
C LEU A 18 7.97 -2.17 -5.17
N GLY A 19 9.19 -2.71 -5.30
CA GLY A 19 10.41 -1.93 -5.47
C GLY A 19 10.47 -1.09 -6.75
N HIS A 20 9.69 -1.41 -7.78
CA HIS A 20 9.57 -0.57 -8.96
C HIS A 20 8.82 0.74 -8.69
N ILE A 21 7.91 0.73 -7.71
CA ILE A 21 6.99 1.84 -7.44
C ILE A 21 7.13 2.43 -6.04
N ALA A 22 7.95 1.85 -5.17
CA ALA A 22 8.12 2.26 -3.77
C ALA A 22 9.58 2.48 -3.40
N ASP A 23 9.81 3.35 -2.44
CA ASP A 23 11.11 3.56 -1.82
C ASP A 23 11.60 2.27 -1.12
N PRO A 24 12.90 1.93 -1.16
CA PRO A 24 13.47 0.81 -0.41
C PRO A 24 13.04 0.74 1.06
N ALA A 25 12.87 1.88 1.73
CA ALA A 25 12.39 1.92 3.11
C ALA A 25 10.96 1.35 3.25
N VAL A 26 10.06 1.71 2.34
CA VAL A 26 8.68 1.19 2.31
C VAL A 26 8.68 -0.31 2.00
N VAL A 27 9.51 -0.75 1.05
CA VAL A 27 9.66 -2.18 0.72
C VAL A 27 10.11 -2.98 1.94
N SER A 28 11.05 -2.45 2.72
CA SER A 28 11.53 -3.08 3.97
C SER A 28 10.41 -3.21 5.00
N VAL A 29 9.65 -2.14 5.26
CA VAL A 29 8.52 -2.15 6.19
C VAL A 29 7.46 -3.17 5.76
N VAL A 30 7.07 -3.17 4.49
CA VAL A 30 6.08 -4.12 3.96
C VAL A 30 6.56 -5.56 4.12
N ARG A 31 7.83 -5.84 3.84
CA ARG A 31 8.42 -7.17 4.06
C ARG A 31 8.30 -7.59 5.53
N THR A 32 8.59 -6.69 6.46
CA THR A 32 8.48 -6.95 7.90
C THR A 32 7.03 -7.22 8.32
N VAL A 33 6.07 -6.42 7.86
CA VAL A 33 4.64 -6.60 8.13
C VAL A 33 4.15 -7.96 7.61
N ILE A 34 4.52 -8.34 6.39
CA ILE A 34 4.15 -9.64 5.80
C ILE A 34 4.77 -10.81 6.57
N LYS A 35 6.05 -10.71 6.96
CA LYS A 35 6.74 -11.77 7.71
C LYS A 35 6.18 -11.92 9.13
N GLY A 36 5.85 -10.81 9.78
CA GLY A 36 5.29 -10.80 11.14
C GLY A 36 3.79 -11.11 11.21
N GLY A 37 3.10 -11.23 10.07
CA GLY A 37 1.65 -11.45 10.05
C GLY A 37 0.83 -10.26 10.54
N PHE A 38 1.40 -9.04 10.49
CA PHE A 38 0.76 -7.81 10.98
C PHE A 38 -0.17 -7.15 9.95
N VAL A 39 -0.62 -7.89 8.95
CA VAL A 39 -1.56 -7.39 7.94
C VAL A 39 -2.98 -7.47 8.53
N PRO A 40 -3.69 -6.35 8.68
CA PRO A 40 -5.03 -6.35 9.26
C PRO A 40 -6.00 -7.22 8.46
N GLY A 41 -6.64 -8.18 9.15
CA GLY A 41 -7.64 -9.06 8.56
C GLY A 41 -7.10 -10.05 7.53
N ALA A 42 -5.80 -10.36 7.54
CA ALA A 42 -5.21 -11.34 6.62
C ALA A 42 -5.94 -12.70 6.63
N GLU A 43 -6.49 -13.09 7.77
CA GLU A 43 -7.30 -14.28 8.00
C GLU A 43 -8.69 -14.23 7.36
N LEU A 44 -9.18 -13.04 6.98
CA LEU A 44 -10.50 -12.79 6.41
C LEU A 44 -10.50 -12.87 4.88
N GLY A 45 -9.35 -13.20 4.28
CA GLY A 45 -9.18 -13.38 2.84
C GLY A 45 -8.57 -12.17 2.13
N THR A 46 -8.74 -12.16 0.81
CA THR A 46 -8.15 -11.19 -0.11
C THR A 46 -8.76 -9.80 0.06
N ALA A 47 -7.92 -8.77 0.02
CA ALA A 47 -8.34 -7.38 0.02
C ALA A 47 -9.04 -7.01 -1.30
N VAL A 48 -10.30 -6.57 -1.20
CA VAL A 48 -11.07 -6.02 -2.31
C VAL A 48 -11.06 -4.50 -2.19
N LEU A 49 -10.34 -3.83 -3.08
CA LEU A 49 -10.27 -2.37 -3.12
C LEU A 49 -11.66 -1.76 -3.42
N ARG A 50 -12.11 -0.81 -2.59
CA ARG A 50 -13.43 -0.18 -2.74
C ARG A 50 -13.34 1.27 -3.20
N ARG A 51 -12.51 2.06 -2.54
CA ARG A 51 -12.33 3.48 -2.85
C ARG A 51 -10.88 3.87 -2.75
N VAL A 52 -10.47 4.80 -3.61
CA VAL A 52 -9.18 5.48 -3.54
C VAL A 52 -9.41 6.97 -3.71
N ASP A 53 -8.97 7.72 -2.73
CA ASP A 53 -8.90 9.17 -2.75
C ASP A 53 -7.43 9.58 -2.80
N VAL A 54 -7.10 10.53 -3.66
CA VAL A 54 -5.76 11.08 -3.80
C VAL A 54 -5.83 12.58 -3.59
N VAL A 55 -5.09 13.09 -2.62
CA VAL A 55 -5.04 14.49 -2.26
C VAL A 55 -3.63 15.01 -2.50
N MET A 56 -3.49 15.98 -3.40
CA MET A 56 -2.21 16.63 -3.63
C MET A 56 -1.82 17.45 -2.40
N VAL A 57 -0.65 17.20 -1.84
CA VAL A 57 -0.07 18.02 -0.76
C VAL A 57 0.65 19.22 -1.36
N ASN A 58 1.36 19.00 -2.47
CA ASN A 58 2.00 20.04 -3.29
C ASN A 58 2.30 19.48 -4.70
N GLY A 59 2.96 20.26 -5.56
CA GLY A 59 3.28 19.85 -6.94
C GLY A 59 4.20 18.62 -7.09
N ALA A 60 4.79 18.12 -5.99
CA ALA A 60 5.70 16.99 -5.96
C ALA A 60 5.30 15.90 -4.94
N ALA A 61 4.17 16.02 -4.25
CA ALA A 61 3.73 15.06 -3.24
C ALA A 61 2.21 14.94 -3.18
N ALA A 62 1.72 13.72 -2.98
CA ALA A 62 0.31 13.44 -2.75
C ALA A 62 0.12 12.40 -1.65
N GLU A 63 -0.96 12.54 -0.90
CA GLU A 63 -1.45 11.55 0.04
C GLU A 63 -2.55 10.73 -0.64
N VAL A 64 -2.57 9.44 -0.32
CA VAL A 64 -3.49 8.47 -0.89
C VAL A 64 -4.18 7.78 0.26
N CYS A 65 -5.50 7.92 0.31
CA CYS A 65 -6.36 7.20 1.26
C CYS A 65 -7.17 6.19 0.47
N ALA A 66 -7.16 4.93 0.90
CA ALA A 66 -7.91 3.88 0.25
C ALA A 66 -8.69 3.07 1.27
N SER A 67 -9.90 2.66 0.91
CA SER A 67 -10.65 1.67 1.67
C SER A 67 -10.70 0.35 0.93
N TYR A 68 -10.63 -0.74 1.68
CA TYR A 68 -10.70 -2.09 1.15
C TYR A 68 -11.45 -3.01 2.09
N ASP A 69 -12.08 -4.03 1.52
CA ASP A 69 -12.85 -5.01 2.28
C ASP A 69 -12.04 -6.31 2.36
N ARG A 70 -12.09 -6.99 3.51
CA ARG A 70 -11.67 -8.38 3.63
C ARG A 70 -12.80 -9.17 4.27
N GLY A 71 -13.40 -10.06 3.49
CA GLY A 71 -14.63 -10.73 3.90
C GLY A 71 -15.73 -9.71 4.23
N HIS A 72 -16.19 -9.70 5.47
CA HIS A 72 -17.27 -8.83 5.97
C HIS A 72 -16.75 -7.57 6.70
N ARG A 73 -15.44 -7.33 6.74
CA ARG A 73 -14.84 -6.18 7.44
C ARG A 73 -14.27 -5.16 6.48
N HIS A 74 -14.49 -3.89 6.81
CA HIS A 74 -13.94 -2.73 6.12
C HIS A 74 -12.65 -2.27 6.79
N PHE A 75 -11.63 -1.99 5.98
CA PHE A 75 -10.31 -1.52 6.40
C PHE A 75 -9.89 -0.31 5.59
N ALA A 76 -8.85 0.37 6.07
CA ALA A 76 -8.29 1.52 5.38
C ALA A 76 -6.77 1.40 5.21
N LEU A 77 -6.27 2.10 4.21
CA LEU A 77 -4.86 2.22 3.91
C LEU A 77 -4.55 3.68 3.62
N ALA A 78 -3.54 4.20 4.30
CA ALA A 78 -2.98 5.52 4.04
C ALA A 78 -1.59 5.35 3.42
N ALA A 79 -1.32 6.12 2.39
CA ALA A 79 -0.07 6.08 1.66
C ALA A 79 0.35 7.51 1.29
N ARG A 80 1.67 7.71 1.17
CA ARG A 80 2.21 8.94 0.61
C ARG A 80 3.03 8.62 -0.62
N ILE A 81 2.83 9.39 -1.66
CA ILE A 81 3.63 9.32 -2.89
C ILE A 81 4.35 10.64 -3.11
N ALA A 82 5.58 10.57 -3.58
CA ALA A 82 6.40 11.72 -3.94
C ALA A 82 6.92 11.58 -5.37
N ARG A 83 7.04 12.70 -6.08
CA ARG A 83 7.58 12.75 -7.43
C ARG A 83 9.10 12.72 -7.36
N THR A 84 9.69 11.75 -8.04
CA THR A 84 11.14 11.63 -8.25
C THR A 84 11.47 11.89 -9.72
N ARG A 85 12.76 11.92 -10.07
CA ARG A 85 13.21 12.00 -11.47
C ARG A 85 12.69 10.84 -12.34
N ALA A 86 12.47 9.67 -11.73
CA ALA A 86 11.95 8.48 -12.40
C ALA A 86 10.42 8.37 -12.37
N GLY A 87 9.72 9.41 -11.88
CA GLY A 87 8.27 9.41 -11.69
C GLY A 87 7.85 9.31 -10.23
N TRP A 88 6.56 9.05 -9.99
CA TRP A 88 6.00 8.93 -8.65
C TRP A 88 6.53 7.68 -7.94
N ARG A 89 6.82 7.80 -6.66
CA ARG A 89 7.21 6.69 -5.78
C ARG A 89 6.44 6.74 -4.47
N LEU A 90 6.04 5.57 -3.99
CA LEU A 90 5.47 5.38 -2.66
C LEU A 90 6.55 5.56 -1.60
N THR A 91 6.40 6.55 -0.74
CA THR A 91 7.37 6.92 0.31
C THR A 91 6.90 6.59 1.71
N ALA A 92 5.59 6.40 1.90
CA ALA A 92 5.02 5.92 3.15
C ALA A 92 3.82 5.01 2.88
N LEU A 93 3.60 4.04 3.76
CA LEU A 93 2.46 3.13 3.72
C LEU A 93 2.04 2.76 5.13
N ARG A 94 0.74 2.84 5.40
CA ARG A 94 0.11 2.41 6.66
C ARG A 94 -1.19 1.71 6.35
N VAL A 95 -1.41 0.58 7.00
CA VAL A 95 -2.67 -0.17 6.99
C VAL A 95 -3.35 0.00 8.35
N LEU A 96 -4.67 0.12 8.34
CA LEU A 96 -5.53 0.39 9.50
C LEU A 96 -6.64 -0.66 9.56
#